data_AF-D4HVP7-F1
#
_entry.id   AF-D4HVP7-F1
#
_cell.length_a   1.000
_cell.length_b   1.000
_cell.length_c   1.000
_cell.angle_alpha   90.00
_cell.angle_beta   90.00
_cell.angle_gamma   90.00
#
_symmetry.space_group_name_H-M   'P 1'
#
loop_
_entity.id
_entity.type
_entity.pdbx_description
1 polymer ?
#
loop_
_entity_poly.entity_id
_entity_poly.type
_entity_poly.pdbx_seq_one_letter_code
_entity_poly.pdbx_strand_id
1 'polypeptide(L)'
;MKLSGLSSGQKSPAQQTDQASSSSTRPSPPPAGRRLQRQDALPTNIRYHAIQVPGTPDRARVATRNASEASSSAAPASEHAGPSMALSRQFGNRESPALARFHDALQQSPKTLRANPAPEKPEKVPDRLQQKADAINLPQLKKLDKSLYEYAKMATELIKEGAGPDGDLTAMDRKLLPLLADAENARNPGLNLRTFHKTDECYQAIKAQNKKVQESRQPMSMRAIYPPMRGMSDHRVALDIQFRPGHRPSVVGYESAPGNLAEHLKYGLEHGLRGAKVQVVANTIQNSVRGCSMFALNNALKSFKHQDEYTARLHSGEKQVPIPAEFFKHAHSKTLIEGHPHKDAIVSKDKGGLHAETLLHRNLAYRADRTNHSYSTSIEGFRLQEIQRAGEFLAARKQRK
;
A
#
# COMPACT_ATOMS: atom_id res chain seq x y z
N MET A 1 -24.17 -12.22 37.64
CA MET A 1 -24.68 -11.40 38.77
C MET A 1 -25.67 -10.40 38.21
N LYS A 2 -26.83 -10.27 38.87
CA LYS A 2 -27.96 -9.39 38.54
C LYS A 2 -27.55 -7.91 38.61
N LEU A 3 -28.11 -7.08 37.73
CA LEU A 3 -28.73 -5.79 38.10
C LEU A 3 -29.86 -5.45 37.11
N SER A 4 -31.08 -5.59 37.60
CA SER A 4 -32.31 -4.84 37.24
C SER A 4 -32.03 -3.33 37.42
N GLY A 5 -32.72 -2.33 36.86
CA GLY A 5 -33.99 -2.17 36.15
C GLY A 5 -34.43 -0.69 36.29
N LEU A 6 -35.48 -0.29 35.53
CA LEU A 6 -36.31 0.93 35.67
C LEU A 6 -35.70 2.28 35.21
N SER A 7 -36.42 3.25 34.66
CA SER A 7 -37.74 3.33 34.02
C SER A 7 -37.85 4.72 33.37
N SER A 8 -38.76 4.81 32.40
CA SER A 8 -39.32 5.94 31.66
C SER A 8 -39.49 7.31 32.36
N GLY A 9 -39.45 8.36 31.53
CA GLY A 9 -39.97 9.69 31.84
C GLY A 9 -40.08 10.58 30.59
N GLN A 10 -41.18 10.45 29.84
CA GLN A 10 -41.62 11.43 28.85
C GLN A 10 -42.04 12.74 29.53
N LYS A 11 -41.74 13.89 28.91
CA LYS A 11 -42.59 15.10 28.87
C LYS A 11 -42.02 16.14 27.90
N SER A 12 -42.78 16.43 26.85
CA SER A 12 -42.90 17.75 26.20
C SER A 12 -44.40 18.12 26.31
N PRO A 13 -44.84 19.40 26.25
CA PRO A 13 -44.91 20.13 24.97
C PRO A 13 -44.93 21.69 25.07
N ALA A 14 -45.23 22.31 23.91
CA ALA A 14 -45.67 23.70 23.61
C ALA A 14 -44.55 24.63 23.06
N GLN A 15 -44.52 24.93 21.74
CA GLN A 15 -45.34 25.90 20.96
C GLN A 15 -44.97 27.36 21.34
N GLN A 16 -44.75 28.33 20.43
CA GLN A 16 -45.44 28.62 19.17
C GLN A 16 -44.71 29.78 18.43
N THR A 17 -44.83 29.82 17.08
CA THR A 17 -44.92 31.01 16.17
C THR A 17 -43.72 31.98 16.09
N ASP A 18 -43.31 32.56 14.94
CA ASP A 18 -44.07 32.92 13.75
C ASP A 18 -43.18 33.28 12.53
N GLN A 19 -43.78 33.10 11.35
CA GLN A 19 -43.72 33.92 10.13
C GLN A 19 -42.52 33.96 9.16
N ALA A 20 -42.95 33.86 7.90
CA ALA A 20 -42.27 33.84 6.62
C ALA A 20 -41.61 35.17 6.22
N SER A 21 -40.65 35.09 5.29
CA SER A 21 -40.61 35.98 4.13
C SER A 21 -39.79 35.37 3.00
N SER A 22 -40.51 35.08 1.92
CA SER A 22 -40.03 34.72 0.60
C SER A 22 -39.38 35.94 -0.07
N SER A 23 -38.17 35.80 -0.62
CA SER A 23 -37.77 36.64 -1.74
C SER A 23 -36.91 35.82 -2.71
N SER A 24 -37.55 35.53 -3.83
CA SER A 24 -36.94 34.99 -5.03
C SER A 24 -36.12 36.09 -5.71
N THR A 25 -34.81 35.89 -5.83
CA THR A 25 -33.98 36.64 -6.77
C THR A 25 -33.22 35.66 -7.65
N ARG A 26 -33.71 35.57 -8.89
CA ARG A 26 -33.13 34.86 -10.02
C ARG A 26 -31.83 35.57 -10.42
N PRO A 27 -30.67 34.90 -10.49
CA PRO A 27 -29.50 35.47 -11.14
C PRO A 27 -29.50 35.14 -12.63
N SER A 28 -29.45 36.17 -13.46
CA SER A 28 -29.18 36.11 -14.89
C SER A 28 -27.77 35.55 -15.17
N PRO A 29 -27.54 34.87 -16.30
CA PRO A 29 -26.27 34.20 -16.59
C PRO A 29 -25.17 35.22 -16.95
N PRO A 30 -23.91 35.00 -16.56
CA PRO A 30 -22.80 35.81 -17.03
C PRO A 30 -22.38 35.42 -18.46
N PRO A 31 -21.76 36.36 -19.20
CA PRO A 31 -21.44 36.20 -20.62
C PRO A 31 -20.26 35.26 -20.86
N ALA A 32 -20.32 34.52 -21.97
CA ALA A 32 -19.21 33.76 -22.51
C ALA A 32 -18.07 34.70 -22.92
N GLY A 33 -16.87 34.49 -22.37
CA GLY A 33 -15.71 35.29 -22.74
C GLY A 33 -14.39 34.77 -22.17
N ARG A 34 -13.47 34.46 -23.09
CA ARG A 34 -12.01 34.27 -22.94
C ARG A 34 -11.50 33.02 -22.21
N ARG A 35 -11.39 31.97 -23.02
CA ARG A 35 -10.38 30.90 -22.92
C ARG A 35 -8.98 31.53 -23.01
N LEU A 36 -8.37 31.85 -21.87
CA LEU A 36 -6.95 32.20 -21.82
C LEU A 36 -6.10 30.93 -21.94
N GLN A 37 -5.22 30.98 -22.93
CA GLN A 37 -4.28 29.94 -23.30
C GLN A 37 -3.39 29.55 -22.11
N ARG A 38 -3.22 28.25 -21.98
CA ARG A 38 -2.27 27.58 -21.09
C ARG A 38 -0.86 27.94 -21.56
N GLN A 39 -0.17 28.84 -20.84
CA GLN A 39 1.26 29.05 -21.02
C GLN A 39 2.02 28.05 -20.14
N ASP A 40 2.64 27.10 -20.82
CA ASP A 40 3.91 26.43 -20.54
C ASP A 40 4.27 26.11 -19.09
N ALA A 41 3.84 24.92 -18.66
CA ALA A 41 4.54 24.19 -17.61
C ALA A 41 5.84 23.64 -18.21
N LEU A 42 6.97 24.08 -17.66
CA LEU A 42 8.31 23.55 -17.94
C LEU A 42 8.33 22.02 -17.77
N PRO A 43 9.03 21.27 -18.64
CA PRO A 43 9.07 19.82 -18.58
C PRO A 43 9.97 19.36 -17.43
N THR A 44 9.39 18.89 -16.33
CA THR A 44 10.11 18.09 -15.33
C THR A 44 10.32 16.68 -15.86
N ASN A 45 11.34 16.54 -16.70
CA ASN A 45 11.82 15.26 -17.20
C ASN A 45 12.67 14.57 -16.11
N ILE A 46 12.03 14.08 -15.04
CA ILE A 46 12.68 13.18 -14.08
C ILE A 46 12.40 11.75 -14.56
N ARG A 47 13.14 11.33 -15.60
CA ARG A 47 13.28 9.92 -15.95
C ARG A 47 14.07 9.25 -14.83
N TYR A 48 13.43 8.33 -14.14
CA TYR A 48 14.12 7.31 -13.35
C TYR A 48 15.13 6.59 -14.27
N HIS A 49 16.43 6.81 -14.05
CA HIS A 49 17.47 5.98 -14.65
C HIS A 49 17.41 4.60 -13.97
N ALA A 50 16.53 3.73 -14.46
CA ALA A 50 16.72 2.30 -14.34
C ALA A 50 17.99 1.96 -15.14
N ILE A 51 18.99 1.40 -14.48
CA ILE A 51 20.14 0.78 -15.15
C ILE A 51 19.56 -0.21 -16.16
N GLN A 52 19.79 0.06 -17.46
CA GLN A 52 19.38 -0.82 -18.55
C GLN A 52 20.17 -2.12 -18.43
N VAL A 53 19.48 -3.19 -18.04
CA VAL A 53 19.97 -4.55 -18.22
C VAL A 53 19.53 -4.97 -19.63
N PRO A 54 20.39 -5.66 -20.43
CA PRO A 54 20.03 -6.02 -21.81
C PRO A 54 18.72 -6.81 -21.87
N GLY A 55 17.75 -6.28 -22.61
CA GLY A 55 16.45 -6.89 -22.82
C GLY A 55 16.54 -8.19 -23.59
N THR A 56 15.67 -9.13 -23.22
CA THR A 56 15.34 -10.35 -23.98
C THR A 56 14.96 -10.03 -25.43
N PRO A 57 15.31 -10.86 -26.42
CA PRO A 57 14.99 -10.61 -27.82
C PRO A 57 13.48 -10.62 -28.11
N ASP A 58 13.08 -9.66 -28.94
CA ASP A 58 11.72 -9.21 -29.28
C ASP A 58 10.83 -10.21 -30.08
N ARG A 59 11.05 -11.53 -29.93
CA ARG A 59 10.40 -12.54 -30.81
C ARG A 59 9.40 -13.50 -30.17
N ALA A 60 8.83 -13.14 -29.02
CA ALA A 60 7.73 -13.90 -28.41
C ALA A 60 6.46 -13.06 -28.29
N ARG A 61 5.90 -12.63 -29.43
CA ARG A 61 4.53 -12.10 -29.53
C ARG A 61 3.87 -12.53 -30.84
N VAL A 62 3.17 -13.64 -30.82
CA VAL A 62 2.09 -14.03 -31.75
C VAL A 62 1.27 -15.07 -30.98
N ALA A 63 -0.06 -15.17 -30.97
CA ALA A 63 -1.22 -14.36 -31.27
C ALA A 63 -2.40 -15.27 -30.87
N THR A 64 -3.53 -14.73 -30.44
CA THR A 64 -4.88 -15.18 -30.86
C THR A 64 -5.95 -14.43 -30.09
N ARG A 65 -6.71 -13.63 -30.83
CA ARG A 65 -8.08 -13.25 -30.48
C ARG A 65 -8.88 -13.08 -31.77
N ASN A 66 -10.12 -13.61 -31.72
CA ASN A 66 -11.31 -13.37 -32.56
C ASN A 66 -11.37 -14.14 -33.89
N ALA A 67 -12.49 -14.68 -34.37
CA ALA A 67 -13.86 -14.84 -33.86
C ALA A 67 -14.59 -15.91 -34.75
N SER A 68 -15.50 -16.69 -34.19
CA SER A 68 -16.95 -16.74 -34.49
C SER A 68 -17.42 -17.52 -35.73
N GLU A 69 -18.24 -18.55 -35.44
CA GLU A 69 -19.50 -18.94 -36.09
C GLU A 69 -19.55 -19.89 -37.31
N ALA A 70 -20.35 -20.94 -37.10
CA ALA A 70 -21.38 -21.53 -37.98
C ALA A 70 -21.02 -22.68 -38.95
N SER A 71 -21.44 -23.87 -38.52
CA SER A 71 -22.44 -24.77 -39.16
C SER A 71 -22.10 -25.65 -40.38
N SER A 72 -22.12 -26.97 -40.11
CA SER A 72 -22.84 -28.07 -40.79
C SER A 72 -22.75 -28.26 -42.31
N SER A 73 -22.17 -29.39 -42.77
CA SER A 73 -22.84 -30.44 -43.57
C SER A 73 -21.86 -31.50 -44.12
N ALA A 74 -22.41 -32.62 -44.55
CA ALA A 74 -21.85 -33.96 -44.67
C ALA A 74 -20.90 -34.23 -45.86
N ALA A 75 -20.19 -35.36 -45.75
CA ALA A 75 -19.41 -36.08 -46.78
C ALA A 75 -20.29 -36.51 -48.00
N PRO A 76 -19.79 -37.01 -49.15
CA PRO A 76 -18.69 -37.99 -49.26
C PRO A 76 -17.72 -37.89 -50.47
N ALA A 77 -16.77 -38.84 -50.42
CA ALA A 77 -15.65 -39.21 -51.28
C ALA A 77 -15.77 -39.01 -52.81
N SER A 78 -14.66 -38.60 -53.43
CA SER A 78 -14.04 -39.27 -54.59
C SER A 78 -12.66 -38.68 -54.88
N GLU A 79 -11.90 -39.44 -55.65
CA GLU A 79 -10.44 -39.60 -55.66
C GLU A 79 -9.65 -38.51 -56.43
N HIS A 80 -8.32 -38.61 -56.32
CA HIS A 80 -7.25 -37.96 -57.09
C HIS A 80 -6.61 -36.71 -56.46
N ALA A 81 -5.59 -36.95 -55.63
CA ALA A 81 -4.55 -35.96 -55.33
C ALA A 81 -3.17 -36.62 -55.52
N GLY A 82 -2.38 -36.03 -56.40
CA GLY A 82 -0.98 -36.39 -56.68
C GLY A 82 -0.05 -36.20 -55.47
N PRO A 83 1.26 -36.46 -55.62
CA PRO A 83 2.18 -36.53 -54.49
C PRO A 83 2.30 -35.16 -53.83
N SER A 84 1.64 -35.02 -52.68
CA SER A 84 1.81 -33.91 -51.76
C SER A 84 3.25 -33.94 -51.26
N MET A 85 3.97 -32.84 -51.53
CA MET A 85 5.26 -32.52 -50.94
C MET A 85 5.23 -32.84 -49.45
N ALA A 86 5.96 -33.88 -49.06
CA ALA A 86 6.17 -34.24 -47.68
C ALA A 86 6.78 -33.02 -46.98
N LEU A 87 5.97 -32.30 -46.21
CA LEU A 87 6.46 -31.39 -45.19
C LEU A 87 7.16 -32.25 -44.14
N SER A 88 8.45 -32.50 -44.37
CA SER A 88 9.36 -32.98 -43.34
C SER A 88 9.18 -32.07 -42.13
N ARG A 89 8.56 -32.62 -41.08
CA ARG A 89 8.64 -32.05 -39.74
C ARG A 89 10.12 -31.98 -39.39
N GLN A 90 10.74 -30.84 -39.64
CA GLN A 90 12.03 -30.53 -39.04
C GLN A 90 11.79 -30.59 -37.53
N PHE A 91 12.35 -31.62 -36.91
CA PHE A 91 12.44 -31.76 -35.47
C PHE A 91 13.05 -30.47 -34.91
N GLY A 92 12.19 -29.59 -34.38
CA GLY A 92 12.57 -28.35 -33.73
C GLY A 92 13.16 -28.59 -32.34
N ASN A 93 14.11 -29.52 -32.20
CA ASN A 93 14.94 -29.66 -31.01
C ASN A 93 16.24 -28.86 -31.20
N ARG A 94 16.11 -27.54 -31.40
CA ARG A 94 17.20 -26.62 -31.08
C ARG A 94 16.84 -25.96 -29.75
N GLU A 95 17.09 -26.67 -28.66
CA GLU A 95 17.26 -26.02 -27.38
C GLU A 95 18.40 -25.01 -27.56
N SER A 96 18.05 -23.73 -27.61
CA SER A 96 19.05 -22.67 -27.66
C SER A 96 19.90 -22.78 -26.40
N PRO A 97 21.23 -22.98 -26.49
CA PRO A 97 22.08 -23.07 -25.31
C PRO A 97 21.98 -21.84 -24.42
N ALA A 98 21.64 -20.68 -25.00
CA ALA A 98 21.35 -19.47 -24.26
C ALA A 98 20.02 -19.54 -23.49
N LEU A 99 19.00 -20.20 -24.04
CA LEU A 99 17.71 -20.41 -23.38
C LEU A 99 17.80 -21.48 -22.29
N ALA A 100 18.58 -22.54 -22.51
CA ALA A 100 18.90 -23.55 -21.50
C ALA A 100 19.69 -22.93 -20.33
N ARG A 101 20.77 -22.18 -20.60
CA ARG A 101 21.52 -21.45 -19.55
C ARG A 101 20.66 -20.42 -18.83
N PHE A 102 19.76 -19.74 -19.54
CA PHE A 102 18.80 -18.82 -18.92
C PHE A 102 17.84 -19.59 -17.99
N HIS A 103 17.33 -20.73 -18.43
CA HIS A 103 16.47 -21.60 -17.62
C HIS A 103 17.21 -22.18 -16.39
N ASP A 104 18.46 -22.59 -16.53
CA ASP A 104 19.30 -23.05 -15.42
C ASP A 104 19.58 -21.93 -14.42
N ALA A 105 19.95 -20.74 -14.90
CA ALA A 105 20.13 -19.56 -14.06
C ALA A 105 18.82 -19.14 -13.35
N LEU A 106 17.67 -19.40 -13.97
CA LEU A 106 16.35 -19.17 -13.38
C LEU A 106 16.01 -20.20 -12.30
N GLN A 107 16.33 -21.48 -12.50
CA GLN A 107 16.15 -22.52 -11.49
C GLN A 107 17.10 -22.35 -10.29
N GLN A 108 18.29 -21.79 -10.52
CA GLN A 108 19.26 -21.45 -9.48
C GLN A 108 18.95 -20.11 -8.79
N SER A 109 17.95 -19.36 -9.25
CA SER A 109 17.56 -18.09 -8.64
C SER A 109 16.94 -18.35 -7.26
N PRO A 110 17.39 -17.67 -6.20
CA PRO A 110 16.80 -17.79 -4.86
C PRO A 110 15.38 -17.19 -4.78
N LYS A 111 14.91 -16.55 -5.86
CA LYS A 111 13.56 -15.97 -5.93
C LYS A 111 12.55 -17.06 -6.27
N THR A 112 11.59 -17.28 -5.37
CA THR A 112 10.44 -18.17 -5.60
C THR A 112 9.77 -17.85 -6.93
N LEU A 113 9.73 -18.83 -7.83
CA LEU A 113 9.15 -18.68 -9.16
C LEU A 113 7.62 -18.56 -9.05
N ARG A 114 7.02 -17.83 -9.99
CA ARG A 114 5.56 -17.73 -10.11
C ARG A 114 4.88 -19.10 -10.23
N ALA A 115 5.57 -20.08 -10.80
CA ALA A 115 5.07 -21.42 -11.04
C ALA A 115 5.20 -22.36 -9.83
N ASN A 116 5.86 -21.93 -8.74
CA ASN A 116 5.99 -22.79 -7.56
C ASN A 116 4.60 -22.98 -6.94
N PRO A 117 4.15 -24.23 -6.72
CA PRO A 117 2.87 -24.48 -6.10
C PRO A 117 2.87 -23.84 -4.71
N ALA A 118 1.82 -23.07 -4.42
CA ALA A 118 1.59 -22.63 -3.05
C ALA A 118 1.30 -23.87 -2.20
N PRO A 119 1.95 -24.05 -1.04
CA PRO A 119 1.71 -25.23 -0.22
C PRO A 119 0.24 -25.29 0.19
N GLU A 120 -0.39 -26.46 0.05
CA GLU A 120 -1.81 -26.66 0.40
C GLU A 120 -2.07 -26.37 1.89
N LYS A 121 -1.07 -26.66 2.74
CA LYS A 121 -1.04 -26.29 4.15
C LYS A 121 0.09 -25.28 4.39
N PRO A 122 -0.23 -24.06 4.85
CA PRO A 122 0.79 -23.06 5.15
C PRO A 122 1.71 -23.54 6.27
N GLU A 123 3.00 -23.24 6.15
CA GLU A 123 3.99 -23.53 7.21
C GLU A 123 3.83 -22.58 8.39
N LYS A 124 4.41 -22.92 9.55
CA LYS A 124 4.41 -22.01 10.72
C LYS A 124 5.21 -20.73 10.45
N VAL A 125 6.27 -20.85 9.65
CA VAL A 125 7.14 -19.74 9.25
C VAL A 125 7.43 -19.89 7.76
N PRO A 126 6.90 -19.02 6.90
CA PRO A 126 7.16 -19.09 5.46
C PRO A 126 8.62 -18.74 5.14
N ASP A 127 9.22 -19.45 4.19
CA ASP A 127 10.61 -19.23 3.74
C ASP A 127 10.97 -17.77 3.51
N ARG A 128 10.09 -17.00 2.86
CA ARG A 128 10.36 -15.58 2.56
C ARG A 128 10.43 -14.71 3.79
N LEU A 129 9.66 -15.05 4.83
CA LEU A 129 9.74 -14.37 6.11
C LEU A 129 11.03 -14.76 6.82
N GLN A 130 11.37 -16.06 6.80
CA GLN A 130 12.60 -16.58 7.39
C GLN A 130 13.85 -15.94 6.76
N GLN A 131 13.95 -15.90 5.44
CA GLN A 131 15.02 -15.24 4.70
C GLN A 131 15.19 -13.77 5.09
N LYS A 132 14.09 -13.05 5.33
CA LYS A 132 14.13 -11.66 5.81
C LYS A 132 14.64 -11.56 7.24
N ALA A 133 14.32 -12.53 8.10
CA ALA A 133 14.81 -12.56 9.48
C ALA A 133 16.30 -12.87 9.51
N ASP A 134 16.76 -13.82 8.69
CA ASP A 134 18.17 -14.23 8.61
C ASP A 134 19.06 -13.14 8.00
N ALA A 135 18.51 -12.28 7.15
CA ALA A 135 19.23 -11.14 6.58
C ALA A 135 19.53 -10.02 7.60
N ILE A 136 18.94 -10.06 8.80
CA ILE A 136 19.19 -9.04 9.83
C ILE A 136 20.56 -9.24 10.48
N ASN A 137 21.47 -8.29 10.25
CA ASN A 137 22.80 -8.28 10.87
C ASN A 137 22.74 -7.74 12.31
N LEU A 138 22.30 -8.57 13.25
CA LEU A 138 22.21 -8.24 14.68
C LEU A 138 23.54 -7.72 15.28
N PRO A 139 24.72 -8.32 15.02
CA PRO A 139 25.99 -7.79 15.52
C PRO A 139 26.29 -6.36 15.08
N GLN A 140 25.97 -6.02 13.83
CA GLN A 140 26.14 -4.65 13.34
C GLN A 140 25.17 -3.69 14.03
N LEU A 141 23.89 -4.05 14.15
CA LEU A 141 22.89 -3.21 14.81
C LEU A 141 23.27 -2.93 16.27
N LYS A 142 23.81 -3.93 16.99
CA LYS A 142 24.31 -3.77 18.37
C LYS A 142 25.37 -2.68 18.51
N LYS A 143 26.21 -2.49 17.48
CA LYS A 143 27.25 -1.44 17.44
C LYS A 143 26.72 -0.07 17.00
N LEU A 144 25.54 -0.02 16.38
CA LEU A 144 24.95 1.20 15.82
C LEU A 144 23.98 1.84 16.80
N ASP A 145 23.00 1.08 17.31
CA ASP A 145 21.97 1.57 18.21
C ASP A 145 21.37 0.42 19.04
N LYS A 146 21.40 0.58 20.37
CA LYS A 146 20.89 -0.44 21.30
C LYS A 146 19.40 -0.67 21.15
N SER A 147 18.58 0.37 20.97
CA SER A 147 17.13 0.21 20.88
C SER A 147 16.71 -0.48 19.58
N LEU A 148 17.38 -0.15 18.46
CA LEU A 148 17.16 -0.83 17.18
C LEU A 148 17.64 -2.28 17.22
N TYR A 149 18.75 -2.56 17.90
CA TYR A 149 19.20 -3.94 18.13
C TYR A 149 18.17 -4.77 18.91
N GLU A 150 17.69 -4.29 20.05
CA GLU A 150 16.69 -5.03 20.84
C GLU A 150 15.39 -5.23 20.05
N TYR A 151 14.98 -4.22 19.28
CA TYR A 151 13.81 -4.32 18.41
C TYR A 151 13.99 -5.41 17.33
N ALA A 152 15.14 -5.40 16.66
CA ALA A 152 15.49 -6.36 15.64
C ALA A 152 15.57 -7.79 16.19
N LYS A 153 16.23 -7.95 17.34
CA LYS A 153 16.37 -9.22 18.03
C LYS A 153 14.99 -9.81 18.34
N MET A 154 14.14 -9.04 19.03
CA MET A 154 12.78 -9.44 19.38
C MET A 154 11.95 -9.83 18.15
N ALA A 155 12.00 -9.02 17.08
CA ALA A 155 11.27 -9.32 15.85
C ALA A 155 11.75 -10.62 15.19
N THR A 156 13.06 -10.89 15.18
CA THR A 156 13.61 -12.11 14.61
C THR A 156 13.37 -13.36 15.46
N GLU A 157 13.40 -13.23 16.79
CA GLU A 157 13.15 -14.35 17.73
C GLU A 157 11.70 -14.84 17.62
N LEU A 158 10.72 -13.93 17.64
CA LEU A 158 9.31 -14.28 17.45
C LEU A 158 9.08 -15.02 16.12
N ILE A 159 9.75 -14.59 15.04
CA ILE A 159 9.65 -15.28 13.74
C ILE A 159 10.25 -16.67 13.81
N LYS A 160 11.44 -16.85 14.40
CA LYS A 160 12.10 -18.16 14.55
C LYS A 160 11.27 -19.14 15.39
N GLU A 161 10.57 -18.62 16.40
CA GLU A 161 9.65 -19.39 17.22
C GLU A 161 8.31 -19.69 16.51
N GLY A 162 8.07 -19.07 15.35
CA GLY A 162 6.80 -19.11 14.65
C GLY A 162 5.66 -18.44 15.40
N ALA A 163 5.99 -17.50 16.28
CA ALA A 163 5.05 -16.65 17.00
C ALA A 163 4.70 -15.40 16.18
N GLY A 164 3.48 -14.88 16.37
CA GLY A 164 3.08 -13.59 15.84
C GLY A 164 3.53 -12.43 16.73
N PRO A 165 3.33 -11.17 16.29
CA PRO A 165 3.64 -9.98 17.09
C PRO A 165 2.99 -10.00 18.48
N ASP A 166 3.77 -9.67 19.50
CA ASP A 166 3.31 -9.52 20.88
C ASP A 166 3.14 -8.06 21.33
N GLY A 167 2.80 -7.86 22.61
CA GLY A 167 2.64 -6.53 23.19
C GLY A 167 3.94 -5.73 23.22
N ASP A 168 5.05 -6.42 23.53
CA ASP A 168 6.38 -5.80 23.62
C ASP A 168 6.89 -5.38 22.25
N LEU A 169 6.71 -6.21 21.22
CA LEU A 169 7.03 -5.84 19.85
C LEU A 169 6.17 -4.67 19.38
N THR A 170 4.90 -4.61 19.77
CA THR A 170 4.02 -3.48 19.46
C THR A 170 4.48 -2.19 20.17
N ALA A 171 5.00 -2.29 21.40
CA ALA A 171 5.60 -1.15 22.09
C ALA A 171 6.88 -0.67 21.40
N MET A 172 7.71 -1.60 20.93
CA MET A 172 8.92 -1.29 20.16
C MET A 172 8.60 -0.69 18.79
N ASP A 173 7.57 -1.18 18.09
CA ASP A 173 7.06 -0.57 16.85
C ASP A 173 6.80 0.92 17.07
N ARG A 174 6.13 1.30 18.17
CA ARG A 174 5.84 2.71 18.48
C ARG A 174 7.09 3.50 18.86
N LYS A 175 7.97 2.91 19.67
CA LYS A 175 9.18 3.56 20.16
C LYS A 175 10.14 3.89 19.02
N LEU A 176 10.29 2.97 18.05
CA LEU A 176 11.24 3.10 16.95
C LEU A 176 10.63 3.74 15.69
N LEU A 177 9.31 3.94 15.64
CA LEU A 177 8.64 4.57 14.50
C LEU A 177 9.26 5.90 14.04
N PRO A 178 9.68 6.83 14.94
CA PRO A 178 10.36 8.05 14.51
C PRO A 178 11.66 7.77 13.75
N LEU A 179 12.48 6.81 14.20
CA LEU A 179 13.71 6.41 13.50
C LEU A 179 13.41 5.80 12.13
N LEU A 180 12.37 4.95 12.05
CA LEU A 180 11.94 4.37 10.77
C LEU A 180 11.49 5.48 9.80
N ALA A 181 10.75 6.47 10.29
CA ALA A 181 10.32 7.61 9.50
C ALA A 181 11.50 8.47 9.02
N ASP A 182 12.52 8.72 9.86
CA ASP A 182 13.73 9.44 9.48
C ASP A 182 14.52 8.70 8.38
N ALA A 183 14.67 7.39 8.52
CA ALA A 183 15.33 6.56 7.52
C ALA A 183 14.59 6.61 6.16
N GLU A 184 13.26 6.52 6.18
CA GLU A 184 12.45 6.62 4.97
C GLU A 184 12.41 8.04 4.39
N ASN A 185 12.43 9.09 5.20
CA ASN A 185 12.59 10.47 4.70
C ASN A 185 13.93 10.69 4.00
N ALA A 186 15.01 10.15 4.56
CA ALA A 186 16.34 10.21 3.94
C ALA A 186 16.38 9.44 2.62
N ARG A 187 15.65 8.32 2.54
CA ARG A 187 15.58 7.46 1.35
C ARG A 187 14.67 8.03 0.26
N ASN A 188 13.67 8.83 0.63
CA ASN A 188 12.65 9.34 -0.27
C ASN A 188 12.49 10.87 -0.08
N PRO A 189 13.31 11.69 -0.76
CA PRO A 189 13.18 13.15 -0.71
C PRO A 189 11.76 13.61 -1.07
N GLY A 190 11.17 14.48 -0.24
CA GLY A 190 9.80 14.96 -0.41
C GLY A 190 8.71 14.09 0.23
N LEU A 191 9.06 12.94 0.83
CA LEU A 191 8.12 12.13 1.61
C LEU A 191 7.51 12.95 2.76
N ASN A 192 8.32 13.73 3.46
CA ASN A 192 7.92 14.61 4.56
C ASN A 192 7.05 13.87 5.61
N LEU A 193 7.46 12.66 5.97
CA LEU A 193 6.78 11.82 6.96
C LEU A 193 7.10 12.29 8.37
N ARG A 194 6.06 12.48 9.19
CA ARG A 194 6.17 12.80 10.62
C ARG A 194 5.39 11.81 11.46
N THR A 195 5.86 11.57 12.66
CA THR A 195 5.21 10.68 13.63
C THR A 195 4.80 11.48 14.86
N PHE A 196 3.61 11.21 15.40
CA PHE A 196 3.10 11.90 16.58
C PHE A 196 2.67 10.88 17.64
N HIS A 197 2.85 11.22 18.92
CA HIS A 197 2.45 10.36 20.03
C HIS A 197 1.02 10.63 20.47
N LYS A 198 0.49 11.82 20.19
CA LYS A 198 -0.87 12.22 20.55
C LYS A 198 -1.61 12.84 19.36
N THR A 199 -2.93 12.72 19.40
CA THR A 199 -3.85 13.35 18.43
C THR A 199 -3.64 14.87 18.36
N ASP A 200 -3.57 15.54 19.51
CA ASP A 200 -3.46 17.00 19.57
C ASP A 200 -2.14 17.50 18.98
N GLU A 201 -1.03 16.80 19.23
CA GLU A 201 0.28 17.11 18.66
C GLU A 201 0.25 17.08 17.12
N CYS A 202 -0.40 16.06 16.55
CA CYS A 202 -0.59 15.94 15.10
C CYS A 202 -1.40 17.12 14.56
N TYR A 203 -2.54 17.44 15.17
CA TYR A 203 -3.40 18.53 14.69
C TYR A 203 -2.75 19.89 14.82
N GLN A 204 -1.99 20.14 15.90
CA GLN A 204 -1.23 21.38 16.04
C GLN A 204 -0.13 21.49 14.98
N ALA A 205 0.57 20.39 14.69
CA ALA A 205 1.59 20.39 13.64
C ALA A 205 0.98 20.66 12.25
N ILE A 206 -0.19 20.11 11.94
CA ILE A 206 -0.92 20.39 10.68
C ILE A 206 -1.31 21.87 10.60
N LYS A 207 -1.87 22.44 11.66
CA LYS A 207 -2.26 23.86 11.71
C LYS A 207 -1.05 24.79 11.55
N ALA A 208 0.03 24.51 12.27
CA ALA A 208 1.27 25.26 12.17
C ALA A 208 1.87 25.19 10.76
N GLN A 209 1.85 24.01 10.14
CA GLN A 209 2.36 23.84 8.78
C GLN A 209 1.52 24.58 7.75
N ASN A 210 0.20 24.54 7.89
CA ASN A 210 -0.70 25.32 7.05
C ASN A 210 -0.41 26.82 7.15
N LYS A 211 -0.21 27.35 8.37
CA LYS A 211 0.14 28.76 8.60
C LYS A 211 1.43 29.13 7.84
N LYS A 212 2.48 28.32 7.96
CA LYS A 212 3.75 28.53 7.22
C LYS A 212 3.57 28.55 5.71
N VAL A 213 2.68 27.72 5.16
CA VAL A 213 2.38 27.69 3.71
C VAL A 213 1.61 28.94 3.28
N GLN A 214 0.71 29.46 4.11
CA GLN A 214 0.02 30.72 3.83
C GLN A 214 0.99 31.90 3.84
N GLU A 215 1.95 31.91 4.76
CA GLU A 215 2.98 32.96 4.88
C GLU A 215 4.00 32.90 3.73
N SER A 216 4.58 31.73 3.49
CA SER A 216 5.63 31.53 2.48
C SER A 216 5.11 31.51 1.04
N ARG A 217 3.80 31.30 0.84
CA ARG A 217 3.17 31.07 -0.46
C ARG A 217 3.74 29.87 -1.24
N GLN A 218 4.44 28.96 -0.57
CA GLN A 218 4.98 27.75 -1.18
C GLN A 218 4.12 26.54 -0.82
N PRO A 219 3.55 25.82 -1.81
CA PRO A 219 2.77 24.61 -1.54
C PRO A 219 3.67 23.49 -1.00
N MET A 220 3.08 22.59 -0.24
CA MET A 220 3.80 21.42 0.25
C MET A 220 2.87 20.26 0.59
N SER A 221 3.47 19.08 0.66
CA SER A 221 2.81 17.86 1.14
C SER A 221 3.52 17.33 2.39
N MET A 222 2.76 16.69 3.26
CA MET A 222 3.25 16.06 4.49
C MET A 222 2.53 14.74 4.68
N ARG A 223 3.22 13.72 5.19
CA ARG A 223 2.58 12.49 5.68
C ARG A 223 2.69 12.45 7.19
N ALA A 224 1.67 11.91 7.85
CA ALA A 224 1.67 11.78 9.30
C ALA A 224 1.26 10.38 9.74
N ILE A 225 1.89 9.85 10.79
CA ILE A 225 1.41 8.66 11.50
C ILE A 225 1.13 9.05 12.94
N TYR A 226 -0.09 8.80 13.40
CA TYR A 226 -0.54 9.26 14.71
C TYR A 226 -1.66 8.36 15.26
N PRO A 227 -1.90 8.38 16.59
CA PRO A 227 -3.09 7.76 17.16
C PRO A 227 -4.33 8.65 16.93
N PRO A 228 -5.38 8.14 16.28
CA PRO A 228 -6.52 8.96 15.88
C PRO A 228 -7.51 9.25 17.00
N MET A 229 -7.50 8.46 18.08
CA MET A 229 -8.47 8.54 19.16
C MET A 229 -7.79 8.73 20.52
N ARG A 230 -8.33 9.63 21.33
CA ARG A 230 -7.90 9.83 22.71
C ARG A 230 -8.16 8.55 23.51
N GLY A 231 -7.15 8.07 24.24
CA GLY A 231 -7.23 6.83 25.02
C GLY A 231 -6.91 5.55 24.23
N MET A 232 -6.81 5.61 22.90
CA MET A 232 -6.37 4.47 22.07
C MET A 232 -4.94 4.73 21.55
N SER A 233 -3.99 4.83 22.48
CA SER A 233 -2.58 5.12 22.16
C SER A 233 -1.91 4.05 21.31
N ASP A 234 -2.46 2.84 21.30
CA ASP A 234 -1.91 1.70 20.58
C ASP A 234 -2.35 1.67 19.12
N HIS A 235 -3.50 2.25 18.77
CA HIS A 235 -3.95 2.32 17.39
C HIS A 235 -3.27 3.45 16.64
N ARG A 236 -2.85 3.22 15.39
CA ARG A 236 -2.19 4.22 14.55
C ARG A 236 -2.70 4.14 13.14
N VAL A 237 -2.85 5.32 12.54
CA VAL A 237 -3.30 5.50 11.16
C VAL A 237 -2.33 6.41 10.42
N ALA A 238 -2.39 6.39 9.09
CA ALA A 238 -1.61 7.28 8.24
C ALA A 238 -2.48 8.41 7.67
N LEU A 239 -1.91 9.60 7.54
CA LEU A 239 -2.47 10.72 6.82
C LEU A 239 -1.55 11.11 5.65
N ASP A 240 -2.15 11.41 4.50
CA ASP A 240 -1.54 12.21 3.43
C ASP A 240 -2.19 13.60 3.43
N ILE A 241 -1.37 14.65 3.48
CA ILE A 241 -1.85 16.01 3.72
C ILE A 241 -1.24 16.94 2.68
N GLN A 242 -2.10 17.67 1.97
CA GLN A 242 -1.72 18.71 1.02
C GLN A 242 -2.05 20.09 1.57
N PHE A 243 -1.06 20.98 1.53
CA PHE A 243 -1.18 22.38 1.88
C PHE A 243 -0.98 23.25 0.63
N ARG A 244 -1.94 24.13 0.35
CA ARG A 244 -1.88 25.05 -0.79
C ARG A 244 -2.13 26.49 -0.32
N PRO A 245 -1.37 27.49 -0.83
CA PRO A 245 -1.65 28.90 -0.57
C PRO A 245 -3.08 29.26 -0.95
N GLY A 246 -3.78 30.02 -0.11
CA GLY A 246 -5.17 30.42 -0.32
C GLY A 246 -6.22 29.34 -0.03
N HIS A 247 -5.80 28.11 0.28
CA HIS A 247 -6.71 27.00 0.57
C HIS A 247 -6.53 26.47 1.99
N ARG A 248 -7.60 25.87 2.53
CA ARG A 248 -7.52 25.03 3.72
C ARG A 248 -6.78 23.72 3.40
N PRO A 249 -6.19 23.06 4.40
CA PRO A 249 -5.55 21.76 4.20
C PRO A 249 -6.52 20.74 3.60
N SER A 250 -6.01 19.88 2.72
CA SER A 250 -6.71 18.67 2.32
C SER A 250 -6.03 17.46 2.96
N VAL A 251 -6.81 16.58 3.58
CA VAL A 251 -6.33 15.46 4.37
C VAL A 251 -6.99 14.17 3.87
N VAL A 252 -6.17 13.19 3.56
CA VAL A 252 -6.59 11.82 3.24
C VAL A 252 -6.12 10.91 4.36
N GLY A 253 -7.04 10.30 5.10
CA GLY A 253 -6.74 9.31 6.14
C GLY A 253 -6.80 7.88 5.60
N TYR A 254 -5.91 7.02 6.07
CA TYR A 254 -5.88 5.59 5.73
C TYR A 254 -6.07 4.73 6.97
N GLU A 255 -7.17 3.99 7.01
CA GLU A 255 -7.50 3.03 8.06
C GLU A 255 -7.31 1.60 7.54
N SER A 256 -6.44 0.84 8.20
CA SER A 256 -6.11 -0.54 7.85
C SER A 256 -6.95 -1.57 8.57
N ALA A 257 -7.46 -1.25 9.76
CA ALA A 257 -8.29 -2.15 10.53
C ALA A 257 -9.77 -2.12 10.05
N PRO A 258 -10.52 -3.23 10.20
CA PRO A 258 -11.92 -3.29 9.85
C PRO A 258 -12.83 -2.55 10.86
N GLY A 259 -14.13 -2.51 10.55
CA GLY A 259 -15.16 -1.96 11.42
C GLY A 259 -15.34 -0.45 11.28
N ASN A 260 -15.88 0.18 12.32
CA ASN A 260 -16.29 1.59 12.27
C ASN A 260 -15.12 2.57 12.48
N LEU A 261 -13.86 2.10 12.53
CA LEU A 261 -12.69 2.94 12.81
C LEU A 261 -12.47 4.02 11.76
N ALA A 262 -12.79 3.74 10.49
CA ALA A 262 -12.69 4.73 9.41
C ALA A 262 -13.66 5.91 9.61
N GLU A 263 -14.88 5.64 10.09
CA GLU A 263 -15.86 6.68 10.40
C GLU A 263 -15.45 7.51 11.62
N HIS A 264 -14.90 6.87 12.66
CA HIS A 264 -14.34 7.58 13.82
C HIS A 264 -13.14 8.45 13.43
N LEU A 265 -12.27 7.94 12.56
CA LEU A 265 -11.15 8.71 12.00
C LEU A 265 -11.66 9.93 11.23
N LYS A 266 -12.64 9.73 10.34
CA LYS A 266 -13.24 10.82 9.57
C LYS A 266 -13.84 11.90 10.48
N TYR A 267 -14.67 11.49 11.43
CA TYR A 267 -15.26 12.38 12.43
C TYR A 267 -14.17 13.15 13.19
N GLY A 268 -13.15 12.46 13.71
CA GLY A 268 -12.06 13.06 14.45
C GLY A 268 -11.26 14.10 13.64
N LEU A 269 -11.03 13.82 12.36
CA LEU A 269 -10.34 14.75 11.44
C LEU A 269 -11.19 15.98 11.14
N GLU A 270 -12.48 15.81 10.81
CA GLU A 270 -13.40 16.92 10.51
C GLU A 270 -13.57 17.86 11.71
N HIS A 271 -13.61 17.32 12.94
CA HIS A 271 -13.74 18.10 14.17
C HIS A 271 -12.43 18.75 14.59
N GLY A 272 -11.31 18.02 14.53
CA GLY A 272 -10.00 18.50 14.96
C GLY A 272 -9.34 19.51 14.02
N LEU A 273 -9.64 19.38 12.72
CA LEU A 273 -9.12 20.21 11.64
C LEU A 273 -10.26 20.96 10.95
N ARG A 274 -11.04 21.74 11.71
CA ARG A 274 -12.18 22.50 11.20
C ARG A 274 -11.88 23.23 9.88
N GLY A 275 -12.72 22.95 8.88
CA GLY A 275 -12.61 23.53 7.54
C GLY A 275 -11.60 22.85 6.61
N ALA A 276 -10.89 21.81 7.06
CA ALA A 276 -10.09 20.97 6.17
C ALA A 276 -10.99 20.12 5.27
N LYS A 277 -10.52 19.84 4.05
CA LYS A 277 -11.15 18.85 3.18
C LYS A 277 -10.70 17.46 3.58
N VAL A 278 -11.59 16.66 4.13
CA VAL A 278 -11.27 15.33 4.65
C VAL A 278 -11.82 14.23 3.74
N GLN A 279 -10.99 13.23 3.47
CA GLN A 279 -11.41 11.96 2.91
C GLN A 279 -10.75 10.83 3.70
N VAL A 280 -11.45 9.71 3.88
CA VAL A 280 -10.89 8.52 4.55
C VAL A 280 -11.04 7.32 3.63
N VAL A 281 -9.96 6.55 3.54
CA VAL A 281 -9.87 5.30 2.81
C VAL A 281 -9.75 4.17 3.82
N ALA A 282 -10.76 3.29 3.86
CA ALA A 282 -10.71 2.05 4.59
C ALA A 282 -10.22 0.94 3.64
N ASN A 283 -8.97 0.50 3.78
CA ASN A 283 -8.46 -0.62 2.96
C ASN A 283 -8.55 -1.97 3.66
N THR A 284 -8.89 -1.99 4.96
CA THR A 284 -9.27 -3.19 5.74
C THR A 284 -8.31 -4.38 5.62
N ILE A 285 -7.03 -4.10 5.42
CA ILE A 285 -5.97 -5.08 5.19
C ILE A 285 -5.45 -5.73 6.49
N GLN A 286 -5.74 -5.16 7.66
CA GLN A 286 -5.24 -5.58 8.96
C GLN A 286 -6.32 -6.30 9.76
N ASN A 287 -6.17 -7.62 9.92
CA ASN A 287 -7.06 -8.41 10.78
C ASN A 287 -6.53 -8.58 12.22
N SER A 288 -5.28 -8.21 12.47
CA SER A 288 -4.68 -8.30 13.81
C SER A 288 -4.98 -7.05 14.64
N VAL A 289 -5.11 -7.23 15.95
CA VAL A 289 -5.17 -6.10 16.91
C VAL A 289 -3.80 -5.44 17.15
N ARG A 290 -2.72 -6.03 16.61
CA ARG A 290 -1.32 -5.57 16.70
C ARG A 290 -0.75 -5.21 15.33
N GLY A 291 0.30 -4.40 15.30
CA GLY A 291 1.03 -4.05 14.06
C GLY A 291 0.45 -2.89 13.24
N CYS A 292 -0.56 -2.17 13.76
CA CYS A 292 -1.11 -0.96 13.13
C CYS A 292 -0.05 0.09 12.77
N SER A 293 1.01 0.26 13.58
CA SER A 293 2.15 1.14 13.28
C SER A 293 2.81 0.81 11.93
N MET A 294 2.99 -0.47 11.64
CA MET A 294 3.63 -0.92 10.40
C MET A 294 2.68 -0.80 9.21
N PHE A 295 1.38 -1.05 9.39
CA PHE A 295 0.38 -0.80 8.35
C PHE A 295 0.26 0.69 8.02
N ALA A 296 0.24 1.55 9.04
CA ALA A 296 0.25 3.00 8.88
C ALA A 296 1.53 3.47 8.16
N LEU A 297 2.70 2.96 8.56
CA LEU A 297 3.95 3.27 7.86
C LEU A 297 3.88 2.86 6.39
N ASN A 298 3.44 1.64 6.08
CA ASN A 298 3.27 1.22 4.69
C ASN A 298 2.28 2.11 3.93
N ASN A 299 1.12 2.44 4.51
CA ASN A 299 0.13 3.31 3.88
C ASN A 299 0.70 4.71 3.58
N ALA A 300 1.46 5.30 4.49
CA ALA A 300 2.14 6.59 4.25
C ALA A 300 3.17 6.51 3.11
N LEU A 301 3.95 5.42 3.03
CA LEU A 301 4.90 5.22 1.93
C LEU A 301 4.19 5.00 0.59
N LYS A 302 3.05 4.29 0.58
CA LYS A 302 2.26 4.10 -0.64
C LYS A 302 1.56 5.38 -1.06
N SER A 303 1.06 6.17 -0.12
CA SER A 303 0.43 7.45 -0.44
C SER A 303 1.43 8.40 -1.12
N PHE A 304 2.69 8.42 -0.68
CA PHE A 304 3.76 9.14 -1.37
C PHE A 304 4.07 8.58 -2.75
N LYS A 305 4.22 7.24 -2.86
CA LYS A 305 4.54 6.60 -4.14
C LYS A 305 3.47 6.86 -5.22
N HIS A 306 2.22 6.99 -4.82
CA HIS A 306 1.08 7.19 -5.72
C HIS A 306 0.54 8.63 -5.64
N GLN A 307 1.39 9.60 -5.30
CA GLN A 307 0.95 10.96 -5.01
C GLN A 307 0.37 11.72 -6.22
N ASP A 308 0.92 11.46 -7.40
CA ASP A 308 0.56 12.19 -8.62
C ASP A 308 -0.68 11.60 -9.34
N GLU A 309 -1.15 10.43 -8.91
CA GLU A 309 -2.28 9.72 -9.51
C GLU A 309 -3.40 9.45 -8.51
N TYR A 310 -3.18 8.54 -7.57
CA TYR A 310 -4.21 8.06 -6.67
C TYR A 310 -4.52 9.11 -5.59
N THR A 311 -3.51 9.61 -4.88
CA THR A 311 -3.78 10.55 -3.78
C THR A 311 -4.16 11.94 -4.29
N ALA A 312 -3.62 12.39 -5.43
CA ALA A 312 -4.07 13.61 -6.10
C ALA A 312 -5.60 13.60 -6.37
N ARG A 313 -6.14 12.47 -6.86
CA ARG A 313 -7.59 12.29 -7.08
C ARG A 313 -8.39 12.31 -5.77
N LEU A 314 -7.85 11.71 -4.71
CA LEU A 314 -8.48 11.79 -3.38
C LEU A 314 -8.50 13.25 -2.87
N HIS A 315 -7.38 13.97 -2.97
CA HIS A 315 -7.31 15.39 -2.61
C HIS A 315 -8.17 16.30 -3.50
N SER A 316 -8.44 15.91 -4.76
CA SER A 316 -9.40 16.59 -5.64
C SER A 316 -10.86 16.33 -5.22
N GLY A 317 -11.10 15.38 -4.32
CA GLY A 317 -12.42 15.04 -3.76
C GLY A 317 -13.18 14.05 -4.60
N GLU A 318 -12.49 13.37 -5.52
CA GLU A 318 -13.07 12.30 -6.30
C GLU A 318 -13.53 11.16 -5.40
N LYS A 319 -14.75 10.69 -5.62
CA LYS A 319 -15.33 9.57 -4.88
C LYS A 319 -15.02 8.26 -5.61
N GLN A 320 -14.92 7.15 -4.87
CA GLN A 320 -14.73 5.80 -5.41
C GLN A 320 -13.45 5.63 -6.25
N VAL A 321 -12.37 6.34 -5.90
CA VAL A 321 -11.07 6.16 -6.55
C VAL A 321 -10.56 4.74 -6.27
N PRO A 322 -10.30 3.90 -7.29
CA PRO A 322 -9.80 2.55 -7.08
C PRO A 322 -8.47 2.55 -6.33
N ILE A 323 -8.37 1.75 -5.26
CA ILE A 323 -7.17 1.65 -4.44
C ILE A 323 -6.11 0.84 -5.20
N PRO A 324 -4.89 1.38 -5.43
CA PRO A 324 -3.83 0.64 -6.12
C PRO A 324 -3.47 -0.68 -5.44
N ALA A 325 -3.11 -1.69 -6.24
CA ALA A 325 -2.76 -3.03 -5.77
C ALA A 325 -1.64 -3.02 -4.69
N GLU A 326 -0.73 -2.05 -4.75
CA GLU A 326 0.36 -1.91 -3.79
C GLU A 326 -0.07 -1.68 -2.33
N PHE A 327 -1.27 -1.13 -2.10
CA PHE A 327 -1.81 -0.97 -0.75
C PHE A 327 -2.22 -2.32 -0.13
N PHE A 328 -2.51 -3.33 -0.96
CA PHE A 328 -2.95 -4.65 -0.52
C PHE A 328 -1.83 -5.67 -0.32
N LYS A 329 -0.57 -5.32 -0.61
CA LYS A 329 0.60 -6.22 -0.52
C LYS A 329 0.83 -6.89 0.83
N HIS A 330 0.24 -6.32 1.89
CA HIS A 330 0.37 -6.77 3.26
C HIS A 330 -0.97 -7.21 3.87
N ALA A 331 -2.01 -7.38 3.05
CA ALA A 331 -3.30 -7.86 3.53
C ALA A 331 -3.19 -9.23 4.19
N HIS A 332 -3.75 -9.37 5.39
CA HIS A 332 -3.75 -10.63 6.12
C HIS A 332 -4.65 -11.69 5.48
N SER A 333 -5.83 -11.27 5.00
CA SER A 333 -6.85 -12.17 4.48
C SER A 333 -6.54 -12.61 3.06
N LYS A 334 -6.52 -13.94 2.83
CA LYS A 334 -6.46 -14.53 1.50
C LYS A 334 -7.77 -14.30 0.73
N THR A 335 -8.91 -14.54 1.39
CA THR A 335 -10.23 -14.36 0.79
C THR A 335 -10.47 -12.93 0.32
N LEU A 336 -9.98 -11.94 1.07
CA LEU A 336 -10.01 -10.53 0.64
C LEU A 336 -9.30 -10.34 -0.70
N ILE A 337 -8.12 -10.94 -0.86
CA ILE A 337 -7.33 -10.83 -2.09
C ILE A 337 -7.93 -11.63 -3.24
N GLU A 338 -8.41 -12.85 -3.00
CA GLU A 338 -9.03 -13.70 -4.04
C GLU A 338 -10.28 -13.06 -4.66
N GLY A 339 -11.07 -12.36 -3.84
CA GLY A 339 -12.23 -11.60 -4.29
C GLY A 339 -11.90 -10.21 -4.86
N HIS A 340 -10.65 -9.74 -4.77
CA HIS A 340 -10.29 -8.39 -5.21
C HIS A 340 -10.02 -8.32 -6.72
N PRO A 341 -10.45 -7.26 -7.44
CA PRO A 341 -10.11 -7.03 -8.86
C PRO A 341 -8.61 -6.95 -9.18
N HIS A 342 -7.74 -6.88 -8.16
CA HIS A 342 -6.29 -6.74 -8.31
C HIS A 342 -5.52 -8.01 -7.96
N LYS A 343 -6.18 -9.15 -7.76
CA LYS A 343 -5.52 -10.41 -7.38
C LYS A 343 -4.36 -10.80 -8.32
N ASP A 344 -4.51 -10.51 -9.61
CA ASP A 344 -3.54 -10.82 -10.66
C ASP A 344 -2.58 -9.66 -10.99
N ALA A 345 -2.71 -8.52 -10.30
CA ALA A 345 -1.84 -7.37 -10.52
C ALA A 345 -0.40 -7.66 -10.07
N ILE A 346 0.59 -7.27 -10.88
CA ILE A 346 2.01 -7.49 -10.57
C ILE A 346 2.51 -6.49 -9.52
N VAL A 347 2.84 -7.00 -8.33
CA VAL A 347 3.25 -6.21 -7.15
C VAL A 347 4.73 -6.32 -6.82
N SER A 348 5.49 -7.12 -7.58
CA SER A 348 6.96 -7.14 -7.57
C SER A 348 7.57 -5.93 -8.28
N LYS A 349 8.87 -5.72 -8.04
CA LYS A 349 9.68 -4.80 -8.85
C LYS A 349 9.87 -5.35 -10.27
N ASP A 350 10.06 -6.66 -10.39
CA ASP A 350 10.14 -7.36 -11.67
C ASP A 350 8.76 -7.31 -12.33
N LYS A 351 8.59 -6.44 -13.34
CA LYS A 351 7.31 -6.16 -14.01
C LYS A 351 6.95 -7.19 -15.10
N GLY A 352 7.89 -8.04 -15.47
CA GLY A 352 7.72 -9.15 -16.39
C GLY A 352 8.69 -10.28 -16.07
N GLY A 353 8.44 -11.46 -16.63
CA GLY A 353 9.27 -12.65 -16.42
C GLY A 353 8.81 -13.57 -15.28
N LEU A 354 9.53 -14.66 -15.08
CA LEU A 354 9.20 -15.74 -14.14
C LEU A 354 9.20 -15.32 -12.65
N HIS A 355 9.81 -14.18 -12.33
CA HIS A 355 9.85 -13.60 -10.98
C HIS A 355 8.77 -12.52 -10.76
N ALA A 356 7.92 -12.26 -11.77
CA ALA A 356 6.79 -11.37 -11.61
C ALA A 356 5.76 -11.99 -10.66
N GLU A 357 5.55 -11.33 -9.53
CA GLU A 357 4.67 -11.78 -8.46
C GLU A 357 3.33 -11.03 -8.54
N THR A 358 2.23 -11.79 -8.62
CA THR A 358 0.89 -11.24 -8.47
C THR A 358 0.57 -10.96 -7.01
N LEU A 359 -0.45 -10.16 -6.75
CA LEU A 359 -0.91 -9.87 -5.39
C LEU A 359 -1.34 -11.14 -4.63
N LEU A 360 -2.05 -12.06 -5.30
CA LEU A 360 -2.43 -13.34 -4.70
C LEU A 360 -1.22 -14.22 -4.39
N HIS A 361 -0.28 -14.36 -5.33
CA HIS A 361 0.95 -15.12 -5.09
C HIS A 361 1.73 -14.57 -3.91
N ARG A 362 1.80 -13.24 -3.79
CA ARG A 362 2.42 -12.59 -2.64
C ARG A 362 1.75 -12.96 -1.32
N ASN A 363 0.42 -12.93 -1.27
CA ASN A 363 -0.33 -13.27 -0.08
C ASN A 363 -0.02 -14.72 0.35
N LEU A 364 -0.07 -15.65 -0.60
CA LEU A 364 0.20 -17.07 -0.41
C LEU A 364 1.65 -17.34 0.01
N ALA A 365 2.63 -16.68 -0.60
CA ALA A 365 4.06 -16.86 -0.30
C ALA A 365 4.48 -16.34 1.09
N TYR A 366 3.61 -15.57 1.76
CA TYR A 366 3.76 -15.15 3.14
C TYR A 366 2.71 -15.78 4.06
N ARG A 367 1.90 -16.72 3.56
CA ARG A 367 0.84 -17.33 4.35
C ARG A 367 1.48 -18.27 5.38
N ALA A 368 1.18 -18.03 6.65
CA ALA A 368 1.64 -18.87 7.75
C ALA A 368 0.42 -19.47 8.47
N ASP A 369 0.59 -20.67 9.04
CA ASP A 369 -0.38 -21.27 9.95
C ASP A 369 0.11 -21.13 11.39
N ARG A 370 -0.53 -20.23 12.15
CA ARG A 370 -0.15 -19.91 13.52
C ARG A 370 -1.41 -19.85 14.37
N THR A 371 -1.37 -20.39 15.59
CA THR A 371 -2.47 -20.28 16.55
C THR A 371 -3.84 -20.69 15.97
N ASN A 372 -3.87 -21.83 15.24
CA ASN A 372 -5.07 -22.39 14.59
C ASN A 372 -5.74 -21.51 13.54
N HIS A 373 -5.04 -20.49 13.01
CA HIS A 373 -5.53 -19.63 11.95
C HIS A 373 -4.43 -19.32 10.94
N SER A 374 -4.76 -19.41 9.65
CA SER A 374 -3.80 -19.08 8.59
C SER A 374 -4.01 -17.67 8.03
N TYR A 375 -2.95 -16.86 8.03
CA TYR A 375 -2.94 -15.48 7.54
C TYR A 375 -1.61 -15.13 6.87
N SER A 376 -1.59 -14.05 6.08
CA SER A 376 -0.34 -13.55 5.50
C SER A 376 0.48 -12.77 6.52
N THR A 377 1.73 -13.18 6.72
CA THR A 377 2.73 -12.53 7.59
C THR A 377 3.55 -11.45 6.86
N SER A 378 3.10 -11.03 5.68
CA SER A 378 3.83 -10.08 4.81
C SER A 378 4.14 -8.74 5.50
N ILE A 379 3.33 -8.31 6.48
CA ILE A 379 3.60 -7.09 7.26
C ILE A 379 4.78 -7.26 8.24
N GLU A 380 5.01 -8.47 8.75
CA GLU A 380 6.18 -8.78 9.58
C GLU A 380 7.46 -8.72 8.73
N GLY A 381 7.40 -9.24 7.50
CA GLY A 381 8.48 -9.09 6.53
C GLY A 381 8.73 -7.63 6.10
N PHE A 382 7.70 -6.77 6.16
CA PHE A 382 7.86 -5.32 6.01
C PHE A 382 8.58 -4.73 7.22
N ARG A 383 8.19 -5.09 8.45
CA ARG A 383 8.89 -4.66 9.68
C ARG A 383 10.40 -4.92 9.61
N LEU A 384 10.81 -6.15 9.32
CA LEU A 384 12.23 -6.51 9.21
C LEU A 384 12.97 -5.67 8.16
N GLN A 385 12.32 -5.39 7.03
CA GLN A 385 12.89 -4.54 5.99
C GLN A 385 13.11 -3.11 6.47
N GLU A 386 12.17 -2.53 7.22
CA GLU A 386 12.31 -1.17 7.73
C GLU A 386 13.36 -1.09 8.86
N ILE A 387 13.47 -2.14 9.69
CA ILE A 387 14.56 -2.30 10.68
C ILE A 387 15.92 -2.30 9.98
N GLN A 388 16.08 -3.09 8.92
CA GLN A 388 17.33 -3.15 8.15
C GLN A 388 17.70 -1.77 7.58
N ARG A 389 16.74 -1.08 6.96
CA ARG A 389 16.94 0.26 6.39
C ARG A 389 17.30 1.31 7.45
N ALA A 390 16.70 1.23 8.63
CA ALA A 390 17.07 2.11 9.74
C ALA A 390 18.53 1.86 10.17
N GLY A 391 18.98 0.59 10.17
CA GLY A 391 20.38 0.23 10.39
C GLY A 391 21.32 0.83 9.34
N GLU A 392 20.98 0.70 8.07
CA GLU A 392 21.73 1.29 6.94
C GLU A 392 21.81 2.81 7.05
N PHE A 393 20.70 3.47 7.39
CA PHE A 393 20.64 4.92 7.63
C PHE A 393 21.58 5.37 8.76
N LEU A 394 21.57 4.66 9.89
CA LEU A 394 22.46 4.97 11.01
C LEU A 394 23.94 4.73 10.66
N ALA A 395 24.25 3.65 9.95
CA ALA A 395 25.60 3.36 9.48
C ALA A 395 26.12 4.48 8.57
N ALA A 396 25.32 4.92 7.60
CA ALA A 396 25.67 6.01 6.69
C ALA A 396 25.87 7.34 7.42
N ARG A 397 25.08 7.64 8.47
CA ARG A 397 25.27 8.84 9.30
C ARG A 397 26.55 8.79 10.12
N LYS A 398 26.95 7.61 10.60
CA LYS A 398 28.18 7.43 11.38
C LYS A 398 29.44 7.63 10.54
N GLN A 399 29.41 7.27 9.25
CA GLN A 399 30.53 7.48 8.32
C GLN A 399 30.73 8.95 7.90
N ARG A 400 29.71 9.80 8.08
CA ARG A 400 29.76 11.24 7.76
C ARG A 400 30.19 12.12 8.94
N LYS A 401 30.35 11.53 10.13
CA LYS A 401 30.93 12.16 11.32
C LYS A 401 32.38 11.72 11.43
#